data_AF-I7BAS0-F1
#
_entry.id   AF-I7BAS0-F1
#
_cell.length_a   1.000
_cell.length_b   1.000
_cell.length_c   1.000
_cell.angle_alpha   90.00
_cell.angle_beta   90.00
_cell.angle_gamma   90.00
#
_symmetry.space_group_name_H-M   'P 1'
#
loop_
_entity.id
_entity.type
_entity.pdbx_description
1 polymer ?
#
loop_
_entity_poly.entity_id
_entity_poly.type
_entity_poly.pdbx_seq_one_letter_code
_entity_poly.pdbx_strand_id
1 'polypeptide(L)'
;MRRTLCSSKGAGGAIIYKEGNKYCSKKNTSNCLVFGPISDKGYTTQGVWWEEVQGNTGASGLTDSSWLSRTEIKEILSDWKGLEDFAKKKIDEYKSKNCTYQTSSNLSSYSMTCSS
;
A
#
# COMPACT_ATOMS: atom_id res chain seq x y z
N MET A 1 52.23 8.06 -5.29
CA MET A 1 51.84 8.26 -3.88
C MET A 1 50.36 8.65 -3.82
N ARG A 2 49.62 7.98 -2.94
CA ARG A 2 48.33 8.34 -2.29
C ARG A 2 47.09 8.61 -3.17
N ARG A 3 46.23 7.59 -3.10
CA ARG A 3 44.80 7.52 -3.44
C ARG A 3 44.00 8.66 -2.80
N THR A 4 43.23 9.39 -3.60
CA THR A 4 42.07 10.14 -3.08
C THR A 4 40.87 9.21 -3.14
N LEU A 5 40.40 8.82 -1.96
CA LEU A 5 39.26 7.95 -1.74
C LEU A 5 37.98 8.67 -2.14
N CYS A 6 37.20 8.06 -3.05
CA CYS A 6 35.79 8.37 -3.21
C CYS A 6 35.09 8.17 -1.85
N SER A 7 34.65 9.25 -1.21
CA SER A 7 33.61 9.16 -0.19
C SER A 7 32.24 9.11 -0.85
N SER A 8 32.00 8.03 -1.61
CA SER A 8 30.66 7.60 -1.96
C SER A 8 30.04 7.07 -0.67
N LYS A 9 29.53 7.98 0.15
CA LYS A 9 28.73 7.70 1.35
C LYS A 9 27.65 6.71 0.91
N GLY A 10 27.72 5.50 1.46
CA GLY A 10 26.99 4.33 0.99
C GLY A 10 25.52 4.65 0.70
N ALA A 11 25.11 4.26 -0.50
CA ALA A 11 23.72 4.22 -0.93
C ALA A 11 22.91 3.39 0.06
N GLY A 12 22.32 4.05 1.06
CA GLY A 12 21.11 3.54 1.70
C GLY A 12 20.06 3.54 0.61
N GLY A 13 19.92 2.42 -0.11
CA GLY A 13 18.94 2.29 -1.18
C GLY A 13 17.59 2.63 -0.61
N ALA A 14 17.05 3.80 -0.97
CA ALA A 14 15.71 4.19 -0.60
C ALA A 14 14.80 3.06 -1.08
N ILE A 15 14.03 2.45 -0.18
CA ILE A 15 13.06 1.44 -0.57
C ILE A 15 12.01 2.17 -1.39
N ILE A 16 12.03 1.95 -2.71
CA ILE A 16 11.06 2.55 -3.63
C ILE A 16 9.83 1.64 -3.65
N TYR A 17 8.82 2.05 -2.89
CA TYR A 17 7.49 1.45 -2.95
C TYR A 17 6.79 1.83 -4.26
N LYS A 18 6.03 0.89 -4.82
CA LYS A 18 5.38 1.05 -6.12
C LYS A 18 3.97 0.51 -6.08
N GLU A 19 3.10 1.14 -6.86
CA GLU A 19 1.82 0.59 -7.25
C GLU A 19 2.00 -0.72 -8.04
N GLY A 20 0.98 -1.56 -8.04
CA GLY A 20 1.03 -2.92 -8.56
C GLY A 20 1.65 -3.95 -7.62
N ASN A 21 1.81 -3.64 -6.33
CA ASN A 21 2.40 -4.55 -5.35
C ASN A 21 1.54 -4.66 -4.08
N LYS A 22 1.69 -5.80 -3.40
CA LYS A 22 1.12 -6.03 -2.07
C LYS A 22 2.22 -6.22 -1.04
N TYR A 23 2.01 -5.64 0.14
CA TYR A 23 2.94 -5.66 1.26
C TYR A 23 2.22 -6.25 2.47
N CYS A 24 2.57 -7.49 2.80
CA CYS A 24 1.95 -8.23 3.91
C CYS A 24 2.80 -8.17 5.17
N SER A 25 2.20 -8.37 6.34
CA SER A 25 2.96 -8.49 7.57
C SER A 25 3.79 -9.77 7.54
N LYS A 26 5.01 -9.69 8.06
CA LYS A 26 5.88 -10.85 8.26
C LYS A 26 5.36 -11.76 9.38
N LYS A 27 4.63 -11.20 10.35
CA LYS A 27 4.04 -11.95 11.47
C LYS A 27 2.69 -12.53 11.12
N ASN A 28 1.85 -11.76 10.42
CA ASN A 28 0.51 -12.16 10.04
C ASN A 28 0.33 -12.02 8.53
N THR A 29 0.56 -13.12 7.79
CA THR A 29 0.44 -13.13 6.33
C THR A 29 -1.00 -12.93 5.84
N SER A 30 -1.98 -12.95 6.74
CA SER A 30 -3.38 -12.66 6.44
C SER A 30 -3.65 -11.17 6.28
N ASN A 31 -2.74 -10.30 6.73
CA ASN A 31 -2.93 -8.85 6.73
C ASN A 31 -1.98 -8.23 5.71
N CYS A 32 -2.54 -7.60 4.67
CA CYS A 32 -1.77 -7.01 3.59
C CYS A 32 -2.28 -5.62 3.20
N LEU A 33 -1.34 -4.71 2.97
CA LEU A 33 -1.59 -3.46 2.26
C LEU A 33 -1.35 -3.68 0.77
N VAL A 34 -2.39 -3.49 -0.02
CA VAL A 34 -2.35 -3.65 -1.47
C VAL A 34 -2.35 -2.28 -2.13
N PHE A 35 -1.42 -2.07 -3.05
CA PHE A 35 -1.35 -0.92 -3.92
C PHE A 35 -1.62 -1.40 -5.33
N GLY A 36 -2.87 -1.30 -5.76
CA GLY A 36 -3.30 -1.59 -7.13
C GLY A 36 -2.82 -0.54 -8.14
N PRO A 37 -2.95 -0.84 -9.45
CA PRO A 37 -3.66 -2.00 -10.01
C PRO A 37 -2.88 -3.31 -9.94
N ILE A 38 -3.55 -4.40 -9.54
CA ILE A 38 -3.08 -5.79 -9.61
C ILE A 38 -4.21 -6.64 -10.21
N SER A 39 -4.27 -6.67 -11.54
CA SER A 39 -5.35 -7.30 -12.29
C SER A 39 -5.54 -8.78 -11.94
N ASP A 40 -4.44 -9.53 -11.77
CA ASP A 40 -4.47 -10.96 -11.42
C ASP A 40 -5.04 -11.25 -10.01
N LYS A 41 -5.26 -10.21 -9.22
CA LYS A 41 -5.82 -10.27 -7.87
C LYS A 41 -7.16 -9.54 -7.74
N GLY A 42 -7.72 -9.09 -8.86
CA GLY A 42 -8.99 -8.36 -8.90
C GLY A 42 -8.89 -6.87 -8.60
N TYR A 43 -7.70 -6.33 -8.34
CA TYR A 43 -7.51 -4.88 -8.13
C TYR A 43 -7.35 -4.19 -9.48
N THR A 44 -8.47 -3.80 -10.08
CA THR A 44 -8.53 -3.38 -11.49
C THR A 44 -8.05 -1.96 -11.74
N THR A 45 -7.98 -1.10 -10.71
CA THR A 45 -7.57 0.30 -10.83
C THR A 45 -6.45 0.64 -9.86
N GLN A 46 -5.98 1.89 -9.87
CA GLN A 46 -5.14 2.45 -8.80
C GLN A 46 -5.94 2.66 -7.52
N GLY A 47 -5.28 2.59 -6.37
CA GLY A 47 -5.89 2.72 -5.04
C GLY A 47 -5.01 2.15 -3.94
N VAL A 48 -5.47 2.28 -2.69
CA VAL A 48 -4.86 1.60 -1.53
C VAL A 48 -5.93 0.74 -0.89
N TRP A 49 -5.64 -0.55 -0.70
CA TRP A 49 -6.57 -1.50 -0.11
C TRP A 49 -5.95 -2.22 1.08
N TRP A 50 -6.79 -2.52 2.06
CA TRP A 50 -6.53 -3.36 3.20
C TRP A 50 -7.14 -4.72 2.93
N GLU A 51 -6.30 -5.74 2.76
CA GLU A 51 -6.74 -7.13 2.61
C GLU A 51 -6.52 -7.85 3.93
N GLU A 52 -7.62 -8.36 4.49
CA GLU A 52 -7.62 -9.19 5.71
C GLU A 52 -8.21 -10.56 5.37
N VAL A 53 -7.36 -11.59 5.40
CA VAL A 53 -7.68 -12.96 4.95
C VAL A 53 -8.42 -13.77 6.03
N GLN A 54 -8.72 -13.20 7.21
CA GLN A 54 -9.57 -13.89 8.18
C GLN A 54 -11.04 -13.82 7.77
N GLY A 55 -11.56 -14.92 7.21
CA GLY A 55 -13.01 -15.14 7.13
C GLY A 55 -13.71 -14.65 5.86
N ASN A 56 -13.03 -14.59 4.71
CA ASN A 56 -13.64 -14.22 3.41
C ASN A 56 -14.08 -12.75 3.31
N THR A 57 -13.54 -11.86 4.14
CA THR A 57 -14.02 -10.49 4.31
C THR A 57 -13.66 -9.52 3.17
N GLY A 58 -12.92 -10.00 2.16
CA GLY A 58 -12.50 -9.21 1.01
C GLY A 58 -11.51 -8.10 1.37
N ALA A 59 -11.27 -7.18 0.43
CA ALA A 59 -10.40 -6.03 0.62
C ALA A 59 -11.21 -4.74 0.83
N SER A 60 -10.76 -3.93 1.78
CA SER A 60 -11.35 -2.62 2.10
C SER A 60 -10.50 -1.50 1.50
N GLY A 61 -11.11 -0.58 0.75
CA GLY A 61 -10.41 0.61 0.26
C GLY A 61 -10.05 1.58 1.40
N LEU A 62 -8.81 2.04 1.47
CA LEU A 62 -8.38 3.06 2.42
C LEU A 62 -8.67 4.44 1.84
N THR A 63 -9.72 5.07 2.35
CA THR A 63 -10.09 6.46 2.02
C THR A 63 -9.44 7.49 2.94
N ASP A 64 -8.93 7.06 4.10
CA ASP A 64 -8.41 7.97 5.13
C ASP A 64 -7.14 7.42 5.80
N SER A 65 -6.18 8.31 6.07
CA SER A 65 -4.90 7.95 6.67
C SER A 65 -5.04 7.45 8.12
N SER A 66 -6.18 7.70 8.78
CA SER A 66 -6.48 7.13 10.11
C SER A 66 -6.40 5.60 10.13
N TRP A 67 -6.62 4.93 8.98
CA TRP A 67 -6.40 3.48 8.86
C TRP A 67 -4.96 3.08 9.18
N LEU A 68 -3.98 3.90 8.82
CA LEU A 68 -2.56 3.64 9.12
C LEU A 68 -2.27 3.62 10.62
N SER A 69 -3.16 4.19 11.44
CA SER A 69 -3.03 4.18 12.89
C SER A 69 -3.53 2.89 13.54
N ARG A 70 -4.22 2.01 12.80
CA ARG A 70 -4.70 0.71 13.29
C ARG A 70 -3.52 -0.20 13.63
N THR A 71 -3.67 -1.00 14.69
CA THR A 71 -2.59 -1.84 15.23
C THR A 71 -2.08 -2.83 14.19
N GLU A 72 -2.99 -3.45 13.45
CA GLU A 72 -2.74 -4.46 12.43
C GLU A 72 -1.94 -3.88 11.25
N ILE A 73 -2.24 -2.64 10.87
CA ILE A 73 -1.50 -1.95 9.81
C ILE A 73 -0.13 -1.51 10.33
N LYS A 74 -0.04 -0.99 11.57
CA LYS A 74 1.24 -0.58 12.18
C LYS A 74 2.27 -1.72 12.20
N GLU A 75 1.84 -2.96 12.39
CA GLU A 75 2.74 -4.11 12.31
C GLU A 75 3.39 -4.22 10.92
N ILE A 76 2.62 -4.05 9.85
CA ILE A 76 3.12 -4.05 8.46
C ILE A 76 4.02 -2.84 8.23
N LEU A 77 3.62 -1.66 8.67
CA LEU A 77 4.43 -0.44 8.52
C LEU A 77 5.77 -0.56 9.24
N SER A 78 5.82 -1.29 10.37
CA SER A 78 7.05 -1.62 11.08
C SER A 78 7.92 -2.63 10.31
N ASP A 79 7.30 -3.62 9.67
CA ASP A 79 8.00 -4.61 8.83
C ASP A 79 8.59 -3.99 7.54
N TRP A 80 7.97 -2.93 7.04
CA TRP A 80 8.28 -2.25 5.78
C TRP A 80 8.59 -0.76 6.00
N LYS A 81 9.85 -0.44 6.34
CA LYS A 81 10.29 0.93 6.61
C LYS A 81 10.07 1.88 5.42
N GLY A 82 9.27 2.92 5.64
CA GLY A 82 8.93 3.94 4.63
C GLY A 82 7.64 3.65 3.86
N LEU A 83 6.99 2.50 4.12
CA LEU A 83 5.70 2.18 3.53
C LEU A 83 4.61 3.12 4.04
N GLU A 84 4.72 3.61 5.28
CA GLU A 84 3.75 4.52 5.88
C GLU A 84 3.65 5.84 5.11
N ASP A 85 4.79 6.48 4.86
CA ASP A 85 4.85 7.71 4.07
C ASP A 85 4.29 7.52 2.67
N PHE A 86 4.60 6.37 2.04
CA PHE A 86 4.08 6.03 0.72
C PHE A 86 2.56 5.83 0.74
N ALA A 87 2.06 5.07 1.70
CA ALA A 87 0.63 4.81 1.88
C ALA A 87 -0.13 6.10 2.15
N LYS A 88 0.37 6.92 3.07
CA LYS A 88 -0.22 8.21 3.42
C LYS A 88 -0.28 9.13 2.21
N LYS A 89 0.83 9.28 1.48
CA LYS A 89 0.89 10.08 0.25
C LYS A 89 -0.16 9.64 -0.78
N LYS A 90 -0.33 8.33 -0.98
CA LYS A 90 -1.32 7.79 -1.92
C LYS A 90 -2.76 8.00 -1.45
N ILE A 91 -3.04 7.76 -0.16
CA ILE A 91 -4.36 8.01 0.41
C ILE A 91 -4.72 9.49 0.29
N ASP A 92 -3.82 10.40 0.65
CA ASP A 92 -4.03 11.85 0.51
C ASP A 92 -4.22 12.26 -0.95
N GLU A 93 -3.46 11.69 -1.89
CA GLU A 93 -3.64 11.91 -3.33
C GLU A 93 -5.06 11.49 -3.78
N TYR A 94 -5.51 10.30 -3.41
CA TYR A 94 -6.84 9.80 -3.79
C TYR A 94 -7.97 10.56 -3.09
N LYS A 95 -7.78 10.94 -1.83
CA LYS A 95 -8.72 11.79 -1.11
C LYS A 95 -8.85 13.16 -1.75
N SER A 96 -7.74 13.77 -2.18
CA SER A 96 -7.74 15.07 -2.87
C SER A 96 -8.47 15.03 -4.22
N LYS A 97 -8.45 13.88 -4.90
CA LYS A 97 -9.16 13.61 -6.16
C LYS A 97 -10.60 13.13 -5.95
N ASN A 98 -11.12 13.21 -4.72
CA ASN A 98 -12.45 12.70 -4.34
C ASN A 98 -12.70 11.28 -4.85
N CYS A 99 -11.70 10.39 -4.70
CA CYS A 99 -11.82 9.01 -5.15
C CYS A 99 -12.67 8.18 -4.20
N THR A 100 -13.54 7.35 -4.78
CA THR A 100 -14.42 6.41 -4.09
C THR A 100 -14.05 4.99 -4.48
N TYR A 101 -13.98 4.10 -3.50
CA TYR A 101 -13.69 2.68 -3.72
C TYR A 101 -14.98 1.93 -3.99
N GLN A 102 -14.90 1.00 -4.93
CA GLN A 102 -15.99 0.12 -5.34
C GLN A 102 -15.51 -1.32 -5.25
N THR A 103 -16.33 -2.18 -4.66
CA THR A 103 -16.07 -3.61 -4.58
C THR A 103 -17.23 -4.33 -5.25
N SER A 104 -16.94 -5.30 -6.11
CA SER A 104 -17.99 -6.11 -6.73
C SER A 104 -18.70 -6.96 -5.68
N SER A 105 -19.99 -7.25 -5.90
CA SER A 105 -20.81 -8.05 -4.97
C SER A 105 -20.25 -9.45 -4.68
N ASN A 106 -19.34 -9.93 -5.54
CA ASN A 106 -18.68 -11.23 -5.43
C ASN A 106 -17.28 -11.14 -4.79
N LEU A 107 -16.87 -9.96 -4.27
CA LEU A 107 -15.56 -9.71 -3.65
C LEU A 107 -14.36 -10.09 -4.55
N SER A 108 -14.59 -10.14 -5.86
CA SER A 108 -13.64 -10.63 -6.87
C SER A 108 -13.04 -9.49 -7.69
N SER A 109 -13.58 -8.28 -7.57
CA SER A 109 -13.07 -7.09 -8.24
C SER A 109 -13.14 -5.89 -7.29
N TYR A 110 -12.03 -5.18 -7.22
CA TYR A 110 -11.82 -3.97 -6.45
C TYR A 110 -11.40 -2.87 -7.42
N SER A 111 -12.14 -1.79 -7.44
CA SER A 111 -11.86 -0.62 -8.25
C SER A 111 -12.01 0.64 -7.42
N MET A 112 -11.54 1.75 -7.98
CA MET A 112 -11.65 3.07 -7.42
C MET A 112 -11.93 4.04 -8.56
N THR A 113 -12.91 4.90 -8.37
CA THR A 113 -13.33 5.93 -9.32
C THR A 113 -13.14 7.30 -8.69
N CYS A 114 -12.53 8.23 -9.43
CA CYS A 114 -12.27 9.59 -8.96
C CYS A 114 -13.14 10.56 -9.74
N SER A 115 -13.77 11.51 -9.04
CA SER A 115 -14.48 12.60 -9.69
C SER A 115 -13.44 13.50 -10.39
N SER A 116 -13.50 13.55 -11.71
CA SER A 116 -12.61 14.37 -12.55
C SER A 116 -12.99 15.85 -12.49
#